data_AF-A0A956P2M8-F1
#
_entry.id   AF-A0A956P2M8-F1
#
_cell.length_a   1.000
_cell.length_b   1.000
_cell.length_c   1.000
_cell.angle_alpha   90.00
_cell.angle_beta   90.00
_cell.angle_gamma   90.00
#
_symmetry.space_group_name_H-M   'P 1'
#
loop_
_entity.id
_entity.type
_entity.pdbx_description
1 polymer ?
#
loop_
_entity_poly.entity_id
_entity_poly.type
_entity_poly.pdbx_seq_one_letter_code
_entity_poly.pdbx_strand_id
1 'polypeptide(L)'
;MSAPGQKASLGALAFAAIGVVYGDIGTSPLYAIKECFRGPHAVPVTHENILGILSLVFWALNFVVSFKYIGMVMKADNRGEGGILALLALARPGGKPRGRGILLLFGLFGAALLYGDGVITPAISVLGAIEGLDYATPVFEPYVVPLAVVIISALFFVQRRG
;
A
#
# COMPACT_ATOMS: atom_id res chain seq x y z
N MET A 1 36.36 0.73 -10.74
CA MET A 1 36.58 0.48 -9.30
C MET A 1 35.21 0.44 -8.63
N SER A 2 34.68 -0.77 -8.42
CA SER A 2 33.37 -0.99 -7.80
C SER A 2 33.56 -1.07 -6.28
N ALA A 3 32.78 -0.31 -5.53
CA ALA A 3 32.83 -0.30 -4.07
C ALA A 3 32.47 -1.70 -3.50
N PRO A 4 33.08 -2.12 -2.37
CA PRO A 4 32.76 -3.40 -1.74
C PRO A 4 31.33 -3.39 -1.22
N GLY A 5 30.49 -4.28 -1.75
CA GLY A 5 29.12 -4.49 -1.31
C GLY A 5 29.08 -4.93 0.15
N GLN A 6 28.61 -4.03 1.02
CA GLN A 6 28.34 -4.33 2.42
C GLN A 6 27.21 -5.37 2.44
N LYS A 7 27.55 -6.61 2.78
CA LYS A 7 26.57 -7.69 2.96
C LYS A 7 25.69 -7.32 4.15
N ALA A 8 24.58 -6.64 3.90
CA ALA A 8 23.58 -6.40 4.92
C ALA A 8 23.21 -7.75 5.54
N SER A 9 23.33 -7.84 6.87
CA SER A 9 22.95 -9.04 7.61
C SER A 9 21.51 -9.42 7.23
N LEU A 10 21.24 -10.70 7.00
CA LEU A 10 19.91 -11.23 6.73
C LEU A 10 18.87 -10.70 7.74
N GLY A 11 19.28 -10.50 9.00
CA GLY A 11 18.44 -9.90 10.03
C GLY A 11 18.11 -8.42 9.80
N ALA A 12 19.04 -7.63 9.28
CA ALA A 12 18.80 -6.22 8.93
C ALA A 12 17.84 -6.10 7.74
N LEU A 13 17.98 -6.96 6.73
CA LEU A 13 17.07 -7.00 5.58
C LEU A 13 15.67 -7.46 5.98
N ALA A 14 15.55 -8.49 6.83
CA ALA A 14 14.26 -8.94 7.34
C ALA A 14 13.56 -7.86 8.16
N PHE A 15 14.29 -7.15 9.02
CA PHE A 15 13.73 -6.06 9.82
C PHE A 15 13.26 -4.88 8.95
N ALA A 16 14.07 -4.50 7.94
CA ALA A 16 13.68 -3.48 6.97
C ALA A 16 12.41 -3.88 6.20
N ALA A 17 12.32 -5.12 5.74
CA ALA A 17 11.15 -5.63 5.03
C ALA A 17 9.89 -5.63 5.92
N ILE A 18 10.00 -6.04 7.19
CA ILE A 18 8.89 -5.96 8.15
C ILE A 18 8.45 -4.51 8.34
N GLY A 19 9.40 -3.58 8.49
CA GLY A 19 9.09 -2.15 8.62
C GLY A 19 8.32 -1.59 7.43
N VAL A 20 8.71 -1.96 6.21
CA VAL A 20 8.00 -1.56 4.98
C VAL A 20 6.58 -2.14 4.96
N VAL A 21 6.42 -3.44 5.22
CA VAL A 21 5.10 -4.11 5.21
C VAL A 21 4.17 -3.53 6.27
N TYR A 22 4.69 -3.28 7.48
CA TYR A 22 3.88 -2.72 8.56
C TYR A 22 3.48 -1.26 8.28
N GLY A 23 4.39 -0.50 7.65
CA GLY A 23 4.09 0.86 7.18
C GLY A 23 2.97 0.87 6.15
N ASP A 24 3.05 0.01 5.14
CA ASP A 24 2.05 -0.10 4.07
C ASP A 24 0.65 -0.45 4.63
N ILE A 25 0.58 -1.46 5.52
CA ILE A 25 -0.68 -1.89 6.15
C ILE A 25 -1.30 -0.78 7.02
N GLY A 26 -0.47 0.05 7.67
CA GLY A 26 -0.91 1.06 8.64
C GLY A 26 -1.46 2.35 8.01
N THR A 27 -1.06 2.71 6.78
CA THR A 27 -1.46 3.98 6.16
C THR A 27 -2.97 4.05 5.89
N SER A 28 -3.55 2.97 5.37
CA SER A 28 -4.97 2.94 4.95
C SER A 28 -5.95 3.15 6.11
N PRO A 29 -5.83 2.45 7.26
CA PRO A 29 -6.68 2.73 8.43
C PRO A 29 -6.53 4.14 8.99
N LEU A 30 -5.31 4.68 9.04
CA LEU A 30 -5.06 6.04 9.53
C LEU A 30 -5.79 7.08 8.69
N TYR A 31 -5.76 6.93 7.36
CA TYR A 31 -6.47 7.82 6.45
C TYR A 31 -7.98 7.66 6.53
N ALA A 32 -8.47 6.42 6.61
CA ALA A 32 -9.90 6.15 6.74
C ALA A 32 -10.48 6.77 8.02
N ILE A 33 -9.79 6.63 9.16
CA ILE A 33 -10.21 7.24 10.42
C ILE A 33 -10.23 8.76 10.31
N LYS A 34 -9.18 9.36 9.72
CA LYS A 34 -9.12 10.81 9.51
C LYS A 34 -10.31 11.32 8.70
N GLU A 35 -10.67 10.63 7.62
CA GLU A 35 -11.77 11.01 6.72
C GLU A 35 -13.15 10.82 7.37
N CYS A 36 -13.30 9.90 8.34
CA CYS A 36 -14.56 9.79 9.09
C CYS A 36 -14.88 11.06 9.92
N PHE A 37 -13.85 11.82 10.32
CA PHE A 37 -13.98 13.01 11.16
C PHE A 37 -13.69 14.32 10.43
N ARG A 38 -13.22 14.28 9.18
CA ARG A 38 -12.96 15.44 8.33
C ARG A 38 -13.72 15.33 7.02
N GLY A 39 -14.46 16.37 6.65
CA GLY A 39 -15.16 16.45 5.38
C GLY A 39 -16.64 16.84 5.51
N PRO A 40 -17.36 16.92 4.37
CA PRO A 40 -18.76 17.37 4.32
C PRO A 40 -19.74 16.42 5.03
N HIS A 41 -19.34 15.16 5.24
CA HIS A 41 -20.13 14.13 5.93
C HIS A 41 -19.46 13.65 7.22
N ALA A 42 -18.62 14.49 7.83
CA ALA A 42 -17.89 14.15 9.04
C ALA A 42 -18.83 13.86 10.21
N VAL A 43 -18.53 12.76 10.91
CA VAL A 43 -19.24 12.40 12.14
C VAL A 43 -18.69 13.26 13.29
N PRO A 44 -19.53 13.72 14.24
CA PRO A 44 -19.05 14.48 15.39
C PRO A 44 -17.98 13.71 16.19
N VAL A 45 -16.93 14.40 16.62
CA VAL A 45 -15.86 13.83 17.45
C VAL A 45 -16.35 13.64 18.88
N THR A 46 -17.12 12.57 19.09
CA THR A 46 -17.60 12.13 20.41
C THR A 46 -16.90 10.82 20.80
N HIS A 47 -16.84 10.55 22.11
CA HIS A 47 -16.22 9.32 22.61
C HIS A 47 -16.85 8.05 22.00
N GLU A 48 -18.18 8.04 21.85
CA GLU A 48 -18.92 6.92 21.25
C GLU A 48 -18.55 6.71 19.78
N ASN A 49 -18.46 7.79 18.99
CA ASN A 49 -18.13 7.71 17.57
C ASN A 49 -16.68 7.26 17.35
N ILE A 50 -15.74 7.70 18.20
CA ILE A 50 -14.35 7.26 18.17
C ILE A 50 -14.27 5.75 18.42
N LEU A 51 -14.89 5.26 19.49
CA LEU A 51 -14.89 3.82 19.80
C LEU A 51 -15.61 3.00 18.74
N GLY A 52 -16.71 3.52 18.19
CA GLY A 52 -17.45 2.89 17.11
C GLY A 52 -16.61 2.71 15.85
N ILE A 53 -15.94 3.77 15.38
CA ILE A 53 -15.08 3.73 14.20
C ILE A 53 -13.86 2.82 14.44
N LEU A 54 -13.21 2.90 15.60
CA LEU A 54 -12.08 2.01 15.94
C LEU A 54 -12.50 0.54 15.94
N SER A 55 -13.68 0.23 16.50
CA SER A 55 -14.25 -1.12 16.48
C SER A 55 -14.52 -1.59 15.04
N LEU A 56 -15.12 -0.75 14.20
CA LEU A 56 -15.37 -1.07 12.80
C LEU A 56 -14.08 -1.37 12.03
N VAL A 57 -13.04 -0.54 12.21
CA VAL A 57 -11.73 -0.75 11.59
C VAL A 57 -11.12 -2.08 12.07
N PHE A 58 -11.16 -2.34 13.37
CA PHE A 58 -10.63 -3.58 13.96
C PHE A 58 -11.32 -4.82 13.37
N TRP A 59 -12.66 -4.84 13.36
CA TRP A 59 -13.42 -5.97 12.83
C TRP A 59 -13.29 -6.11 11.32
N ALA A 60 -13.27 -4.99 10.57
CA ALA A 60 -13.06 -5.01 9.14
C ALA A 60 -11.69 -5.59 8.77
N LEU A 61 -10.60 -5.18 9.46
CA LEU A 61 -9.27 -5.73 9.23
C LEU A 61 -9.22 -7.23 9.56
N ASN A 62 -9.80 -7.64 10.69
CA ASN A 62 -9.86 -9.05 11.07
C ASN A 62 -10.62 -9.89 10.03
N PHE A 63 -11.77 -9.40 9.57
CA PHE A 63 -12.59 -10.08 8.56
C PHE A 63 -11.89 -10.13 7.20
N VAL A 64 -11.28 -9.04 6.75
CA VAL A 64 -10.54 -8.98 5.49
C VAL A 64 -9.35 -9.94 5.53
N VAL A 65 -8.55 -9.94 6.58
CA VAL A 65 -7.41 -10.86 6.70
C VAL A 65 -7.88 -12.32 6.76
N SER A 66 -8.87 -12.63 7.58
CA SER A 66 -9.33 -14.00 7.78
C SER A 66 -10.08 -14.56 6.56
N PHE A 67 -11.09 -13.84 6.07
CA PHE A 67 -11.95 -14.34 5.02
C PHE A 67 -11.37 -14.09 3.62
N LYS A 68 -11.00 -12.85 3.30
CA LYS A 68 -10.47 -12.49 1.96
C LYS A 68 -9.09 -13.10 1.76
N TYR A 69 -8.14 -12.82 2.65
CA TYR A 69 -6.75 -13.25 2.44
C TYR A 69 -6.53 -14.74 2.74
N ILE A 70 -6.79 -15.18 3.98
CA ILE A 70 -6.55 -16.58 4.36
C ILE A 70 -7.55 -17.52 3.67
N GLY A 71 -8.83 -17.16 3.66
CA GLY A 71 -9.90 -18.01 3.12
C GLY A 71 -9.92 -18.16 1.60
N MET A 72 -9.58 -17.10 0.86
CA MET A 72 -9.68 -17.07 -0.61
C MET A 72 -8.32 -16.89 -1.30
N VAL A 73 -7.60 -15.79 -1.02
CA VAL A 73 -6.38 -15.43 -1.77
C VAL A 73 -5.27 -16.46 -1.57
N MET A 74 -4.99 -16.87 -0.33
CA MET A 74 -3.95 -17.85 -0.03
C MET A 74 -4.27 -19.26 -0.54
N LYS A 75 -5.55 -19.55 -0.85
CA LYS A 75 -5.95 -20.80 -1.50
C LYS A 75 -5.81 -20.76 -3.02
N ALA A 76 -5.79 -19.56 -3.61
CA ALA A 76 -5.64 -19.36 -5.05
C ALA A 76 -4.15 -19.29 -5.44
N ASP A 77 -3.40 -20.33 -5.08
CA ASP A 77 -1.99 -20.52 -5.44
C ASP A 77 -1.85 -21.44 -6.66
N ASN A 78 -0.98 -21.09 -7.61
CA ASN A 78 -0.60 -21.91 -8.74
C ASN A 78 0.88 -22.33 -8.64
N ARG A 79 1.15 -23.44 -7.95
CA ARG A 79 2.50 -24.02 -7.75
C ARG A 79 3.52 -23.08 -7.08
N GLY A 80 3.07 -22.28 -6.11
CA GLY A 80 3.93 -21.37 -5.34
C GLY A 80 4.04 -19.96 -5.93
N GLU A 81 3.41 -19.69 -7.08
CA GLU A 81 3.22 -18.34 -7.62
C GLU A 81 1.73 -17.99 -7.52
N GLY A 82 1.39 -17.11 -6.58
CA GLY A 82 0.04 -16.58 -6.40
C GLY A 82 -0.19 -15.26 -7.16
N GLY A 83 -1.46 -14.90 -7.35
CA GLY A 83 -1.86 -13.55 -7.78
C GLY A 83 -1.76 -13.25 -9.28
N ILE A 84 -1.59 -11.97 -9.61
CA ILE A 84 -1.60 -11.44 -10.99
C ILE A 84 -0.44 -12.00 -11.83
N LEU A 85 0.70 -12.30 -11.21
CA LEU A 85 1.86 -12.89 -11.87
C LEU A 85 1.56 -14.31 -12.38
N ALA A 86 0.76 -15.08 -11.64
CA ALA A 86 0.29 -16.40 -12.07
C ALA A 86 -0.67 -16.31 -13.27
N LEU A 87 -1.56 -15.30 -13.29
CA LEU A 87 -2.45 -15.03 -14.43
C LEU A 87 -1.67 -14.61 -15.69
N LEU A 88 -0.64 -13.78 -15.53
CA LEU A 88 0.28 -13.41 -16.62
C LEU A 88 1.11 -14.60 -17.11
N ALA A 89 1.58 -15.46 -16.21
CA ALA A 89 2.34 -16.68 -16.55
C ALA A 89 1.50 -17.71 -17.30
N LEU A 90 0.22 -17.88 -16.94
CA LEU A 90 -0.74 -18.77 -17.62
C LEU A 90 -1.14 -18.28 -19.03
N ALA A 91 -0.94 -17.00 -19.35
CA ALA A 91 -1.18 -16.44 -20.67
C ALA A 91 -0.03 -16.67 -21.68
N ARG A 92 1.03 -17.38 -21.27
CA ARG A 92 2.19 -17.73 -22.13
C ARG A 92 1.76 -18.44 -23.42
N PRO A 93 2.53 -18.26 -24.52
CA PRO A 93 2.27 -18.95 -25.78
C PRO A 93 2.58 -20.44 -25.60
N GLY A 94 1.54 -21.28 -25.44
CA GLY A 94 1.69 -22.73 -25.29
C GLY A 94 0.47 -23.45 -24.68
N GLY A 95 -0.44 -22.74 -24.01
CA GLY A 95 -1.67 -23.31 -23.42
C GLY A 95 -2.87 -23.36 -24.38
N LYS A 96 -3.86 -24.21 -24.07
CA LYS A 96 -5.10 -24.41 -24.87
C LYS A 96 -5.82 -23.06 -25.14
N PRO A 97 -6.39 -22.85 -26.35
CA PRO A 97 -6.80 -21.53 -26.85
C PRO A 97 -8.11 -20.96 -26.27
N ARG A 98 -8.86 -21.71 -25.45
CA ARG A 98 -10.17 -21.26 -24.94
C ARG A 98 -9.99 -20.32 -23.73
N GLY A 99 -10.30 -19.04 -23.92
CA GLY A 99 -10.34 -18.03 -22.85
C GLY A 99 -9.07 -17.19 -22.68
N ARG A 100 -8.05 -17.37 -23.54
CA ARG A 100 -6.75 -16.65 -23.43
C ARG A 100 -6.89 -15.13 -23.45
N GLY A 101 -7.77 -14.59 -24.29
CA GLY A 101 -8.02 -13.14 -24.35
C GLY A 101 -8.60 -12.59 -23.05
N ILE A 102 -9.54 -13.32 -22.45
CA ILE A 102 -10.16 -12.94 -21.16
C ILE A 102 -9.12 -12.99 -20.03
N LEU A 103 -8.29 -14.04 -19.98
CA LEU A 103 -7.21 -14.17 -19.00
C LEU A 103 -6.17 -13.04 -19.12
N LEU A 104 -5.77 -12.70 -20.35
CA LEU A 104 -4.86 -11.58 -20.61
C LEU A 104 -5.47 -10.25 -20.16
N LEU A 105 -6.76 -10.03 -20.41
CA LEU A 105 -7.45 -8.80 -20.05
C LEU A 105 -7.55 -8.66 -18.53
N PHE A 106 -7.89 -9.72 -17.79
CA PHE A 106 -7.87 -9.73 -16.33
C PHE A 106 -6.45 -9.58 -15.75
N GLY A 107 -5.45 -10.22 -16.36
CA GLY A 107 -4.04 -10.08 -15.95
C GLY A 107 -3.51 -8.67 -16.14
N LEU A 108 -3.78 -8.05 -17.31
CA LEU A 108 -3.39 -6.67 -17.60
C LEU A 108 -4.13 -5.68 -16.71
N PHE A 109 -5.43 -5.88 -16.49
CA PHE A 109 -6.24 -5.07 -15.59
C PHE A 109 -5.70 -5.14 -14.15
N GLY A 110 -5.41 -6.34 -13.65
CA GLY A 110 -4.80 -6.52 -12.34
C GLY A 110 -3.42 -5.85 -12.24
N ALA A 111 -2.58 -5.99 -13.27
CA ALA A 111 -1.25 -5.36 -13.30
C ALA A 111 -1.36 -3.83 -13.29
N ALA A 112 -2.33 -3.25 -14.00
CA ALA A 112 -2.59 -1.82 -13.99
C ALA A 112 -3.05 -1.33 -12.61
N LEU A 113 -3.93 -2.08 -11.93
CA LEU A 113 -4.34 -1.76 -10.55
C LEU A 113 -3.16 -1.83 -9.58
N LEU A 114 -2.31 -2.86 -9.69
CA LEU A 114 -1.12 -2.99 -8.84
C LEU A 114 -0.10 -1.87 -9.10
N TYR A 115 0.07 -1.46 -10.35
CA TYR A 115 0.92 -0.32 -10.68
C TYR A 115 0.35 1.00 -10.14
N GLY A 116 -0.97 1.18 -10.23
CA GLY A 116 -1.66 2.33 -9.63
C GLY A 116 -1.46 2.39 -8.12
N ASP A 117 -1.68 1.27 -7.42
CA ASP A 117 -1.47 1.13 -5.98
C ASP A 117 -0.02 1.45 -5.58
N GLY A 118 0.95 0.91 -6.33
CA GLY A 118 2.38 1.17 -6.12
C GLY A 118 2.80 2.64 -6.31
N VAL A 119 2.03 3.44 -7.05
CA VAL A 119 2.28 4.89 -7.20
C VAL A 119 1.51 5.72 -6.18
N ILE A 120 0.29 5.32 -5.83
CA ILE A 120 -0.61 6.06 -4.93
C ILE A 120 -0.10 6.01 -3.48
N THR A 121 0.32 4.84 -3.00
CA THR A 121 0.65 4.67 -1.57
C THR A 121 1.85 5.51 -1.09
N PRO A 122 2.97 5.63 -1.83
CA PRO A 122 4.05 6.54 -1.45
C PRO A 122 3.60 8.01 -1.40
N ALA A 123 2.71 8.42 -2.31
CA ALA A 123 2.19 9.78 -2.35
C ALA A 123 1.29 10.07 -1.13
N ILE A 124 0.33 9.18 -0.83
CA ILE A 124 -0.58 9.33 0.31
C ILE A 124 0.19 9.27 1.63
N SER A 125 1.17 8.37 1.76
CA SER A 125 1.97 8.22 2.98
C SER A 125 2.80 9.47 3.28
N VAL A 126 3.48 10.04 2.27
CA VAL A 126 4.28 11.28 2.46
C VAL A 126 3.38 12.48 2.72
N LEU A 127 2.27 12.63 1.99
CA LEU A 127 1.29 13.70 2.24
C LEU A 127 0.71 13.60 3.65
N GLY A 128 0.27 12.41 4.06
CA GLY A 128 -0.26 12.17 5.41
C GLY A 128 0.76 12.49 6.51
N ALA A 129 2.04 12.17 6.31
CA ALA A 129 3.10 12.50 7.26
C ALA A 129 3.32 14.02 7.40
N ILE A 130 3.29 14.76 6.29
CA ILE A 130 3.50 16.23 6.30
C ILE A 130 2.24 16.96 6.78
N GLU A 131 1.05 16.50 6.43
CA GLU A 131 -0.21 17.03 6.97
C GLU A 131 -0.32 16.83 8.48
N GLY A 132 0.34 15.81 9.04
CA GLY A 132 0.50 15.67 10.49
C GLY A 132 1.26 16.83 11.14
N LEU A 133 2.16 17.47 10.39
CA LEU A 133 2.96 18.62 10.87
C LEU A 133 2.12 19.90 11.02
N ASP A 134 1.07 20.03 10.20
CA ASP A 134 0.15 21.17 10.22
C ASP A 134 -0.65 21.23 11.54
N TYR A 135 -0.98 20.08 12.12
CA TYR A 135 -1.60 20.00 13.44
C TYR A 135 -0.70 20.54 14.57
N ALA A 136 0.62 20.55 14.40
CA ALA A 136 1.56 21.07 15.39
C ALA A 136 1.82 22.58 15.23
N THR A 137 1.78 23.10 13.99
CA THR A 137 1.97 24.51 13.69
C THR A 137 1.33 24.90 12.34
N PRO A 138 0.34 25.82 12.31
CA PRO A 138 -0.36 26.22 11.08
C PRO A 138 0.49 27.07 10.11
N VAL A 139 1.75 27.34 10.45
CA VAL A 139 2.70 28.06 9.58
C VAL A 139 3.06 27.23 8.34
N PHE A 140 2.84 25.91 8.37
CA PHE A 140 3.24 24.98 7.31
C PHE A 140 2.17 24.70 6.25
N GLU A 141 0.91 25.16 6.39
CA GLU A 141 -0.18 24.91 5.42
C GLU A 141 0.21 25.13 3.94
N PRO A 142 0.84 26.25 3.53
CA PRO A 142 1.18 26.46 2.12
C PRO A 142 2.37 25.62 1.64
N TYR A 143 3.14 25.03 2.56
CA TYR A 143 4.35 24.28 2.27
C TYR A 143 4.13 22.77 2.22
N VAL A 144 2.94 22.27 2.60
CA VAL A 144 2.63 20.83 2.63
C VAL A 144 2.88 20.16 1.28
N VAL A 145 2.26 20.68 0.20
CA VAL A 145 2.37 20.09 -1.14
C VAL A 145 3.77 20.25 -1.73
N PRO A 146 4.41 21.44 -1.72
CA PRO A 146 5.78 21.59 -2.21
C PRO A 146 6.78 20.68 -1.48
N LEU A 147 6.66 20.56 -0.15
CA LEU A 147 7.54 19.71 0.64
C LEU A 147 7.34 18.23 0.30
N ALA A 148 6.10 17.78 0.10
CA ALA A 148 5.81 16.41 -0.32
C ALA A 148 6.50 16.07 -1.65
N VAL A 149 6.43 16.97 -2.63
CA VAL A 149 7.09 16.80 -3.93
C VAL A 149 8.61 16.72 -3.78
N VAL A 150 9.21 17.56 -2.93
CA VAL A 150 10.65 17.53 -2.65
C VAL A 150 11.05 16.22 -1.98
N ILE A 151 10.31 15.77 -0.96
CA ILE A 151 10.61 14.52 -0.25
C ILE A 151 10.50 13.33 -1.19
N ILE A 152 9.41 13.22 -1.97
CA ILE A 152 9.23 12.15 -2.95
C ILE A 152 10.39 12.19 -3.97
N SER A 153 10.68 13.35 -4.55
CA SER A 153 11.77 13.49 -5.53
C SER A 153 13.13 13.07 -4.95
N ALA A 154 13.43 13.45 -3.70
CA ALA A 154 14.66 13.06 -3.02
C ALA A 154 14.71 11.56 -2.71
N LEU A 155 13.61 10.97 -2.23
CA LEU A 155 13.52 9.53 -1.96
C LEU A 155 13.74 8.71 -3.24
N PHE A 156 13.07 9.06 -4.34
CA PHE A 156 13.25 8.38 -5.63
C PHE A 156 14.66 8.61 -6.20
N PHE A 157 15.26 9.79 -5.97
CA PHE A 157 16.64 10.06 -6.38
C PHE A 157 17.66 9.18 -5.63
N VAL A 158 17.45 8.95 -4.33
CA VAL A 158 18.31 8.06 -3.52
C VAL A 158 18.07 6.60 -3.89
N GLN A 159 16.81 6.17 -4.02
CA GLN A 159 16.43 4.80 -4.41
C GLN A 159 16.96 4.40 -5.79
N ARG A 160 17.20 5.37 -6.68
CA ARG A 160 17.84 5.12 -8.00
C ARG A 160 19.21 4.46 -7.88
N ARG A 161 19.92 4.62 -6.75
CA ARG A 161 21.29 4.09 -6.58
C ARG A 161 21.37 2.67 -6.01
N GLY A 162 20.24 2.07 -5.63
CA GLY A 162 20.20 0.74 -5.01
C GLY A 162 20.48 0.79 -3.52
#